data_AF-A0A7X3R6W1-F1
#
_entry.id   AF-A0A7X3R6W1-F1
#
_cell.length_a   1.000
_cell.length_b   1.000
_cell.length_c   1.000
_cell.angle_alpha   90.00
_cell.angle_beta   90.00
_cell.angle_gamma   90.00
#
_symmetry.space_group_name_H-M   'P 1'
#
loop_
_entity.id
_entity.type
_entity.pdbx_description
1 polymer ?
#
loop_
_entity_poly.entity_id
_entity_poly.type
_entity_poly.pdbx_seq_one_letter_code
_entity_poly.pdbx_strand_id
1 'polypeptide(L)' 'MVTVTDVAADKIKTMIEDQDNPDLGLRVMISGGGCSGFQYKLAFDKNATDNDQIIEQNGIKVFVDNKSAIYL' A
#
# COMPACT_ATOMS: atom_id res chain seq x y z
N MET A 1 11.86 1.71 -4.98
CA MET A 1 11.12 2.99 -5.22
C MET A 1 9.74 2.63 -5.76
N VAL A 2 8.67 2.84 -4.98
CA VAL A 2 7.32 2.44 -5.37
C VAL A 2 6.68 3.53 -6.24
N THR A 3 6.14 3.14 -7.39
CA THR A 3 5.39 4.04 -8.29
C THR A 3 3.99 3.50 -8.48
N VAL A 4 3.00 4.35 -8.25
CA VAL A 4 1.58 4.08 -8.50
C VAL A 4 1.20 4.70 -9.84
N THR A 5 0.60 3.91 -10.73
CA THR A 5 0.05 4.39 -11.99
C THR A 5 -1.29 5.07 -11.78
N ASP A 6 -1.68 5.96 -12.70
CA ASP A 6 -2.97 6.66 -12.65
C ASP A 6 -4.14 5.68 -12.54
N VAL A 7 -4.14 4.61 -13.35
CA VAL A 7 -5.17 3.57 -13.34
C VAL A 7 -5.24 2.84 -11.99
N ALA A 8 -4.11 2.57 -11.36
CA ALA A 8 -4.08 1.93 -10.04
C ALA A 8 -4.62 2.88 -8.97
N ALA A 9 -4.21 4.15 -9.00
CA ALA A 9 -4.67 5.17 -8.07
C ALA A 9 -6.19 5.37 -8.16
N ASP A 10 -6.75 5.44 -9.37
CA ASP A 10 -8.19 5.60 -9.56
C ASP A 10 -8.95 4.38 -9.03
N LYS A 11 -8.46 3.16 -9.28
CA LYS A 11 -9.09 1.95 -8.75
C LYS A 11 -9.07 1.91 -7.23
N ILE A 12 -7.96 2.33 -6.62
CA ILE A 12 -7.79 2.41 -5.17
C ILE A 12 -8.77 3.42 -4.58
N LYS A 13 -8.90 4.61 -5.19
CA LYS A 13 -9.88 5.63 -4.76
C LYS A 13 -11.31 5.09 -4.79
N THR A 14 -11.72 4.45 -5.88
CA THR A 14 -13.06 3.84 -5.95
C THR A 14 -13.29 2.81 -4.85
N MET A 15 -12.30 1.97 -4.54
CA MET A 15 -12.41 0.99 -3.43
C MET A 15 -12.48 1.64 -2.04
N ILE A 16 -11.89 2.82 -1.88
CA ILE A 16 -11.95 3.61 -0.63
C ILE A 16 -13.31 4.30 -0.51
N GLU A 17 -13.82 4.85 -1.61
CA GLU A 17 -15.17 5.43 -1.71
C GLU A 17 -16.25 4.39 -1.41
N ASP A 18 -16.12 3.17 -1.95
CA ASP A 18 -17.03 2.05 -1.68
C ASP A 18 -17.06 1.64 -0.19
N GLN A 19 -16.00 1.94 0.56
CA GLN A 19 -15.91 1.68 2.00
C GLN A 19 -16.36 2.86 2.87
N ASP A 20 -16.76 3.98 2.26
CA ASP A 20 -17.17 5.23 2.94
C ASP A 20 -16.13 5.68 3.99
N ASN A 21 -14.84 5.50 3.69
CA ASN A 21 -13.78 5.81 4.65
C ASN A 21 -12.57 6.51 3.99
N PRO A 22 -12.58 7.84 3.87
CA PRO A 22 -11.54 8.60 3.16
C PRO A 22 -10.16 8.56 3.84
N ASP A 23 -10.09 8.09 5.08
CA ASP A 23 -8.84 7.97 5.84
C ASP A 23 -8.04 6.71 5.45
N LEU A 24 -8.61 5.81 4.65
CA LEU A 24 -7.92 4.60 4.20
C LEU A 24 -6.79 4.93 3.22
N GLY A 25 -5.62 4.32 3.45
CA GLY A 25 -4.51 4.23 2.52
C GLY A 25 -4.20 2.78 2.17
N LEU A 26 -3.45 2.59 1.09
CA LEU A 26 -3.00 1.27 0.65
C LEU A 26 -1.71 0.88 1.39
N ARG A 27 -1.73 -0.18 2.17
CA ARG A 27 -0.55 -0.79 2.78
C ARG A 27 0.03 -1.87 1.88
N VAL A 28 1.32 -1.77 1.57
CA VAL A 28 2.09 -2.74 0.80
C VAL A 28 3.09 -3.44 1.72
N MET A 29 2.99 -4.75 1.80
CA MET A 29 3.87 -5.60 2.61
C MET A 29 4.39 -6.75 1.78
N ILE A 30 5.55 -7.26 2.14
CA ILE A 30 6.04 -8.54 1.64
C ILE A 30 5.75 -9.62 2.68
N SER A 31 5.12 -10.70 2.23
CA SER A 31 4.94 -11.92 2.98
C SER A 31 5.87 -13.00 2.43
N GLY A 32 6.56 -13.71 3.32
CA GLY A 32 7.39 -14.86 2.95
C GLY A 32 6.52 -15.98 2.40
N GLY A 33 6.57 -16.22 1.10
CA GLY A 33 5.76 -17.21 0.39
C GLY A 33 6.47 -18.53 0.20
N GLY A 34 6.54 -19.36 1.26
CA GLY A 34 6.94 -20.76 1.18
C GLY A 34 8.19 -21.05 0.33
N CYS A 35 8.24 -22.21 -0.33
CA CYS A 35 9.37 -22.61 -1.20
C CYS A 35 9.53 -21.76 -2.48
N SER A 36 8.62 -20.82 -2.76
CA SER A 36 8.53 -20.14 -4.06
C SER A 36 8.91 -18.65 -4.01
N GLY A 37 9.31 -18.11 -2.85
CA GLY A 37 9.86 -16.76 -2.71
C GLY A 37 8.92 -15.74 -2.05
N PHE A 38 9.12 -14.45 -2.34
CA PHE A 38 8.37 -13.36 -1.73
C PHE A 38 7.01 -13.15 -2.42
N GLN A 39 5.95 -12.90 -1.65
CA GLN A 39 4.63 -12.51 -2.14
C GLN A 39 4.30 -11.11 -1.65
N TYR A 40 3.66 -10.29 -2.49
CA TYR A 40 3.15 -9.00 -2.08
C TYR A 40 1.77 -9.14 -1.47
N LYS A 41 1.55 -8.47 -0.34
CA LYS A 41 0.28 -8.37 0.34
C LYS A 41 -0.16 -6.91 0.34
N LEU A 42 -1.35 -6.68 -0.20
CA LEU A 42 -2.01 -5.38 -0.27
C LEU A 42 -3.16 -5.36 0.73
N ALA A 43 -3.26 -4.31 1.54
CA ALA A 43 -4.34 -4.13 2.50
C ALA A 43 -4.74 -2.66 2.58
N PHE A 44 -5.97 -2.37 2.98
CA PHE A 44 -6.36 -1.02 3.35
C PHE A 44 -6.15 -0.81 4.85
N ASP A 45 -5.55 0.33 5.21
CA ASP A 45 -5.29 0.68 6.60
C ASP A 45 -5.57 2.17 6.80
N LYS A 46 -6.01 2.57 7.99
CA LYS A 46 -6.30 3.98 8.32
C LYS A 46 -5.08 4.71 8.84
N ASN A 47 -4.19 3.99 9.52
CA ASN A 47 -3.07 4.58 10.24
C ASN A 47 -1.76 4.09 9.66
N ALA A 48 -0.91 5.05 9.27
CA ALA A 48 0.52 4.77 9.18
C ALA A 48 1.04 4.39 10.56
N THR A 49 1.94 3.42 10.61
CA THR A 49 2.72 3.10 11.81
C THR A 49 4.05 3.82 11.74
N ASP A 50 4.73 3.96 12.88
CA ASP A 50 6.03 4.65 12.97
C ASP A 50 7.14 4.02 12.09
N ASN A 51 6.93 2.79 11.64
CA ASN A 51 7.85 2.05 10.78
C ASN A 51 7.43 2.05 9.30
N ASP A 52 6.42 2.81 8.93
CA ASP A 52 5.97 2.92 7.53
C ASP A 52 6.66 4.08 6.82
N GLN A 53 7.14 3.82 5.61
CA GLN A 53 7.39 4.85 4.62
C GLN A 53 6.04 5.24 4.02
N ILE A 54 5.68 6.53 4.14
CA ILE A 54 4.46 7.08 3.56
C ILE A 54 4.80 7.68 2.20
N ILE A 55 4.13 7.18 1.16
CA ILE A 55 4.25 7.69 -0.19
C ILE A 55 2.89 8.26 -0.58
N GLU A 56 2.86 9.55 -0.87
CA GLU A 56 1.67 10.21 -1.40
C GLU A 56 1.84 10.37 -2.90
N GLN A 57 1.01 9.66 -3.67
CA GLN A 57 1.04 9.72 -5.12
C GLN A 57 -0.37 9.73 -5.65
N ASN A 58 -0.65 10.57 -6.64
CA ASN A 58 -1.93 10.63 -7.34
C ASN A 58 -3.14 10.84 -6.41
N GLY A 59 -2.95 11.48 -5.25
CA GLY A 59 -4.00 11.72 -4.26
C GLY A 59 -4.38 10.49 -3.42
N ILE A 60 -3.56 9.44 -3.42
CA ILE A 60 -3.69 8.31 -2.49
C ILE A 60 -2.49 8.25 -1.55
N LYS A 61 -2.71 7.71 -0.35
CA LYS A 61 -1.66 7.38 0.60
C LYS A 61 -1.27 5.92 0.45
N VAL A 62 0.02 5.67 0.32
CA VAL A 62 0.59 4.31 0.30
C VAL A 62 1.53 4.14 1.48
N PHE A 63 1.28 3.12 2.30
CA PHE A 63 2.09 2.77 3.45
C PHE A 63 2.97 1.57 3.10
N VAL A 64 4.29 1.73 3.22
CA VAL A 64 5.24 0.65 2.95
C VAL A 64 6.03 0.37 4.20
N ASP A 65 5.89 -0.83 4.77
CA ASP A 65 6.66 -1.23 5.96
C ASP A 65 8.15 -1.21 5.62
N ASN A 66 8.98 -0.63 6.50
CA ASN A 66 10.42 -0.45 6.25
C ASN A 66 11.17 -1.77 5.96
N LYS A 67 10.72 -2.91 6.52
CA LYS A 67 11.30 -4.22 6.19
C LYS A 67 10.98 -4.62 4.76
N SER A 68 9.80 -4.27 4.26
CA SER A 68 9.38 -4.53 2.88
C SER A 68 10.03 -3.53 1.91
N ALA A 69 10.26 -2.29 2.34
CA ALA A 69 10.91 -1.25 1.55
C ALA A 69 12.31 -1.66 1.06
N ILE A 70 13.04 -2.47 1.82
CA ILE A 70 14.37 -3.00 1.42
C ILE A 70 14.30 -3.86 0.14
N TYR A 71 13.13 -4.42 -0.17
CA TYR A 71 12.91 -5.31 -1.31
C TYR A 71 12.07 -4.64 -2.43
N LEU A 72 11.75 -3.34 -2.33
CA LEU A 72 10.86 -2.57 -3.22
C LEU A 72 11.53 -1.32 -3.83
#